data_AF-A0A4Q3UQH3-F1
#
_entry.id   AF-A0A4Q3UQH3-F1
#
_cell.length_a   1.000
_cell.length_b   1.000
_cell.length_c   1.000
_cell.angle_alpha   90.00
_cell.angle_beta   90.00
_cell.angle_gamma   90.00
#
_symmetry.space_group_name_H-M   'P 1'
#
loop_
_entity.id
_entity.type
_entity.pdbx_description
1 polymer ?
#
loop_
_entity_poly.entity_id
_entity_poly.type
_entity_poly.pdbx_seq_one_letter_code
_entity_poly.pdbx_strand_id
1 'polypeptide(L)'
;MKHACILLLFFAIFSASFGQKKSSVTSPNGRIVFDLQINSSIVFYSVKLDGRLLVQPSRLDLQLSGSSGNNTIQVGKAAHRNATEDYTLLFGKRKQVHARYHEMVVSINSRNTLYNIVVRAFDDGVAFRYELKSGNGDSFQLLDELTQFRLKGNPVARTLLLPSFTSSHEGLYTKHAFENLPTDTLIDMPALFEWSNGTCLAITEAALLDYAGMYLINKKDGLRGVLSPLPKTPLLKVIAKYPHQSPWRVLMIGDSIGTLISSDIVTNLNAPSVLKETDWIRSGKTTFPWWNGTIISDTSFVHGNNFNSNKYYIDFCAANNIKYQHVFQFTGNSIMELGINDAG
;
A
#
# COMPACT_ATOMS: atom_id res chain seq x y z
N MET A 1 82.46 -4.64 3.20
CA MET A 1 81.07 -5.03 3.54
C MET A 1 80.16 -3.86 3.21
N LYS A 2 79.46 -3.91 2.07
CA LYS A 2 78.59 -2.84 1.56
C LYS A 2 77.18 -3.07 2.12
N HIS A 3 76.65 -2.13 2.90
CA HIS A 3 75.28 -2.17 3.39
C HIS A 3 74.39 -1.37 2.43
N ALA A 4 73.50 -2.07 1.73
CA ALA A 4 72.48 -1.46 0.87
C ALA A 4 71.23 -1.19 1.71
N CYS A 5 70.87 0.09 1.88
CA CYS A 5 69.57 0.50 2.40
C CYS A 5 68.52 0.37 1.30
N ILE A 6 67.59 -0.57 1.45
CA ILE A 6 66.40 -0.69 0.60
C ILE A 6 65.32 0.23 1.17
N LEU A 7 65.01 1.29 0.41
CA LEU A 7 63.93 2.23 0.69
C LEU A 7 62.63 1.63 0.13
N LEU A 8 61.74 1.15 1.01
CA LEU A 8 60.42 0.64 0.64
C LEU A 8 59.46 1.82 0.42
N LEU A 9 59.17 2.13 -0.85
CA LEU A 9 58.11 3.07 -1.24
C LEU A 9 56.74 2.43 -0.97
N PHE A 10 56.02 2.94 0.03
CA PHE A 10 54.61 2.60 0.29
C PHE A 10 53.73 3.32 -0.74
N PHE A 11 53.30 2.59 -1.77
CA PHE A 11 52.34 3.09 -2.77
C PHE A 11 50.94 3.07 -2.15
N ALA A 12 50.48 4.22 -1.63
CA ALA A 12 49.12 4.39 -1.13
C ALA A 12 48.14 4.36 -2.31
N ILE A 13 47.50 3.21 -2.53
CA ILE A 13 46.39 3.06 -3.47
C ILE A 13 45.21 3.86 -2.90
N PHE A 14 45.01 5.08 -3.39
CA PHE A 14 43.78 5.84 -3.22
C PHE A 14 42.68 5.13 -4.01
N SER A 15 42.01 4.17 -3.39
CA SER A 15 40.73 3.68 -3.89
C SER A 15 39.74 4.83 -3.79
N ALA A 16 39.44 5.49 -4.91
CA ALA A 16 38.30 6.37 -5.01
C ALA A 16 37.04 5.53 -4.75
N SER A 17 36.60 5.52 -3.49
CA SER A 17 35.30 4.99 -3.12
C SER A 17 34.26 5.84 -3.84
N PHE A 18 33.65 5.30 -4.89
CA PHE A 18 32.41 5.85 -5.43
C PHE A 18 31.38 5.74 -4.31
N GLY A 19 31.26 6.81 -3.51
CA GLY A 19 30.44 6.84 -2.32
C GLY A 19 28.98 6.59 -2.69
N GLN A 20 28.45 5.45 -2.25
CA GLN A 20 27.03 5.16 -2.29
C GLN A 20 26.30 6.26 -1.52
N LYS A 21 25.49 7.07 -2.20
CA LYS A 21 24.68 8.09 -1.52
C LYS A 21 23.57 7.35 -0.75
N LYS A 22 23.75 7.29 0.57
CA LYS A 22 22.80 6.71 1.50
C LYS A 22 22.01 7.83 2.18
N SER A 23 20.69 7.71 2.23
CA SER A 23 19.80 8.58 3.00
C SER A 23 18.85 7.70 3.81
N SER A 24 18.52 8.08 5.03
CA SER A 24 17.68 7.24 5.89
C SER A 24 16.67 8.05 6.68
N VAL A 25 15.53 7.42 6.98
CA VAL A 25 14.53 7.96 7.91
C VAL A 25 14.22 6.91 8.96
N THR A 26 14.11 7.36 10.20
CA THR A 26 13.84 6.52 11.36
C THR A 26 12.50 6.92 11.94
N SER A 27 11.68 5.95 12.33
CA SER A 27 10.43 6.14 13.06
C SER A 27 10.61 7.00 14.33
N PRO A 28 9.54 7.65 14.81
CA PRO A 28 9.59 8.47 16.02
C PRO A 28 10.14 7.79 17.28
N ASN A 29 9.90 6.49 17.46
CA ASN A 29 10.40 5.68 18.56
C ASN A 29 11.81 5.08 18.32
N GLY A 30 12.41 5.31 17.14
CA GLY A 30 13.75 4.84 16.83
C GLY A 30 13.84 3.41 16.28
N ARG A 31 12.76 2.62 16.29
CA ARG A 31 12.82 1.16 16.08
C ARG A 31 12.83 0.78 14.61
N ILE A 32 11.96 1.40 13.81
CA ILE A 32 11.87 1.15 12.37
C ILE A 32 12.76 2.14 11.62
N VAL A 33 13.64 1.63 10.76
CA VAL A 33 14.56 2.43 9.93
C VAL A 33 14.39 2.05 8.46
N PHE A 34 14.14 3.05 7.62
CA PHE A 34 14.17 2.94 6.16
C PHE A 34 15.48 3.54 5.64
N ASP A 35 16.28 2.71 4.96
CA ASP A 35 17.56 3.09 4.36
C ASP A 35 17.38 3.14 2.82
N LEU A 36 17.46 4.32 2.21
CA LEU A 36 17.50 4.52 0.75
C LEU A 36 18.95 4.55 0.28
N GLN A 37 19.25 3.76 -0.74
CA GLN A 37 20.58 3.60 -1.32
C GLN A 37 20.50 3.80 -2.82
N ILE A 38 21.30 4.73 -3.34
CA ILE A 38 21.31 5.02 -4.77
C ILE A 38 22.73 4.83 -5.29
N ASN A 39 22.87 3.97 -6.30
CA ASN A 39 24.09 3.88 -7.10
C ASN A 39 23.90 4.63 -8.43
N SER A 40 24.85 4.53 -9.35
CA SER A 40 24.81 5.28 -10.62
C SER A 40 23.57 5.02 -11.47
N SER A 41 22.86 3.89 -11.30
CA SER A 41 21.79 3.47 -12.22
C SER A 41 20.58 2.81 -11.55
N ILE A 42 20.65 2.53 -10.25
CA ILE A 42 19.62 1.79 -9.53
C ILE A 42 19.38 2.41 -8.16
N VAL A 43 18.11 2.49 -7.81
CA VAL A 43 17.62 2.87 -6.48
C VAL A 43 17.20 1.62 -5.73
N PHE A 44 17.69 1.47 -4.51
CA PHE A 44 17.30 0.39 -3.61
C PHE A 44 16.86 0.97 -2.26
N TYR A 45 16.00 0.24 -1.57
CA TYR A 45 15.73 0.49 -0.16
C TYR A 45 15.88 -0.79 0.67
N SER A 46 16.03 -0.60 1.97
CA SER A 46 15.97 -1.66 2.96
C SER A 46 15.26 -1.17 4.20
N VAL A 47 14.66 -2.09 4.95
CA VAL A 47 13.93 -1.76 6.18
C VAL A 47 14.43 -2.63 7.31
N LYS A 48 14.65 -1.99 8.47
CA LYS A 48 15.08 -2.64 9.70
C LYS A 48 14.07 -2.38 10.82
N LEU A 49 13.92 -3.34 11.72
CA LEU A 49 13.23 -3.21 13.00
C LEU A 49 14.24 -3.57 14.11
N ASP A 50 14.48 -2.66 15.05
CA ASP A 50 15.44 -2.83 16.14
C ASP A 50 16.82 -3.27 15.65
N GLY A 51 17.27 -2.66 14.54
CA GLY A 51 18.54 -2.99 13.88
C GLY A 51 18.55 -4.30 13.08
N ARG A 52 17.53 -5.16 13.19
CA ARG A 52 17.40 -6.40 12.41
C ARG A 52 16.82 -6.11 11.03
N LEU A 53 17.47 -6.62 9.99
CA LEU A 53 17.02 -6.46 8.60
C LEU A 53 15.74 -7.28 8.35
N LEU A 54 14.64 -6.59 8.05
CA LEU A 54 13.36 -7.22 7.66
C LEU A 54 13.17 -7.25 6.15
N VAL A 55 13.48 -6.14 5.48
CA VAL A 55 13.47 -6.03 4.02
C VAL A 55 14.90 -5.81 3.53
N GLN A 56 15.42 -6.79 2.81
CA GLN A 56 16.71 -6.73 2.13
C GLN A 56 16.73 -5.65 1.04
N PRO A 57 17.91 -5.23 0.56
CA PRO A 57 18.02 -4.28 -0.56
C PRO A 57 17.08 -4.65 -1.71
N SER A 58 16.04 -3.84 -1.89
CA SER A 58 14.90 -4.06 -2.78
C SER A 58 14.81 -2.89 -3.77
N ARG A 59 14.70 -3.20 -5.05
CA ARG A 59 14.70 -2.20 -6.12
C ARG A 59 13.45 -1.32 -6.09
N LEU A 60 13.64 -0.04 -6.43
CA LEU A 60 12.60 0.92 -6.79
C LEU A 60 12.87 1.37 -8.22
N ASP A 61 11.90 1.22 -9.12
CA ASP A 61 12.03 1.64 -10.51
C ASP A 61 10.67 1.78 -11.19
N LEU A 62 10.56 2.77 -12.08
CA LEU A 62 9.41 3.04 -12.92
C LEU A 62 9.82 2.91 -14.39
N GLN A 63 9.05 2.16 -15.17
CA GLN A 63 9.21 2.07 -16.61
C GLN A 63 8.19 2.95 -17.30
N LEU A 64 8.63 4.09 -17.82
CA LEU A 64 7.78 5.02 -18.58
C LEU A 64 7.96 4.78 -20.08
N SER A 65 6.87 4.87 -20.84
CA SER A 65 6.93 4.84 -22.30
C SER A 65 7.78 6.00 -22.82
N GLY A 66 8.64 5.74 -23.81
CA GLY A 66 9.51 6.76 -24.38
C GLY A 66 10.62 7.24 -23.44
N SER A 67 10.88 6.56 -22.31
CA SER A 67 12.04 6.85 -21.45
C SER A 67 13.33 6.34 -22.11
N SER A 68 13.73 6.96 -23.23
CA SER A 68 15.05 6.79 -23.84
C SER A 68 16.01 7.83 -23.25
N GLY A 69 17.15 7.38 -22.75
CA GLY A 69 18.13 8.28 -22.13
C GLY A 69 19.18 7.55 -21.32
N ASN A 70 20.23 8.27 -20.95
CA ASN A 70 21.25 7.77 -20.04
C ASN A 70 20.59 7.36 -18.71
N ASN A 71 20.83 6.12 -18.26
CA ASN A 71 20.29 5.63 -17.00
C ASN A 71 21.06 6.16 -15.77
N THR A 72 22.01 7.08 -15.97
CA THR A 72 22.68 7.77 -14.86
C THR A 72 21.66 8.52 -14.01
N ILE A 73 21.63 8.16 -12.72
CA ILE A 73 20.76 8.78 -11.74
C ILE A 73 21.47 10.00 -11.14
N GLN A 74 20.81 11.15 -11.22
CA GLN A 74 21.18 12.35 -10.47
C GLN A 74 20.30 12.43 -9.22
N VAL A 75 20.95 12.58 -8.06
CA VAL A 75 20.27 12.57 -6.75
C VAL A 75 20.49 13.92 -6.07
N GLY A 76 19.38 14.57 -5.74
CA GLY A 76 19.35 15.77 -4.91
C GLY A 76 19.67 15.48 -3.43
N LYS A 77 19.79 16.54 -2.62
CA LYS A 77 19.95 16.38 -1.17
C LYS A 77 18.64 15.85 -0.57
N ALA A 78 18.72 14.88 0.34
CA ALA A 78 17.56 14.43 1.09
C ALA A 78 17.05 15.56 2.00
N ALA A 79 15.75 15.84 1.91
CA ALA A 79 15.05 16.74 2.83
C ALA A 79 14.32 15.92 3.89
N HIS A 80 14.40 16.36 5.15
CA HIS A 80 13.78 15.67 6.27
C HIS A 80 12.82 16.61 7.00
N ARG A 81 11.72 16.06 7.51
CA ARG A 81 10.86 16.75 8.46
C ARG A 81 10.24 15.77 9.44
N ASN A 82 9.88 16.28 10.61
CA ASN A 82 9.08 15.55 11.60
C ASN A 82 7.70 16.20 11.62
N ALA A 83 6.65 15.38 11.67
CA ALA A 83 5.29 15.87 11.64
C ALA A 83 4.40 15.08 12.60
N THR A 84 3.31 15.74 13.00
CA THR A 84 2.19 15.12 13.70
C THR A 84 0.93 15.69 13.07
N GLU A 85 0.03 14.81 12.67
CA GLU A 85 -1.26 15.16 12.10
C GLU A 85 -2.35 14.61 13.02
N ASP A 86 -3.21 15.50 13.51
CA ASP A 86 -4.36 15.14 14.34
C ASP A 86 -5.63 15.28 13.52
N TYR A 87 -6.47 14.24 13.49
CA TYR A 87 -7.72 14.28 12.75
C TYR A 87 -8.79 13.37 13.36
N THR A 88 -10.05 13.69 13.07
CA THR A 88 -11.20 12.91 13.51
C THR A 88 -11.70 12.00 12.39
N LEU A 89 -11.84 10.71 12.67
CA LEU A 89 -12.54 9.77 11.79
C LEU A 89 -14.03 9.78 12.14
N LEU A 90 -14.89 9.84 11.11
CA LEU A 90 -16.34 9.74 11.27
C LEU A 90 -16.78 8.36 11.74
N PHE A 91 -16.08 7.33 11.26
CA PHE A 91 -16.32 5.93 11.57
C PHE A 91 -15.00 5.15 11.49
N GLY A 92 -14.95 4.01 12.17
CA GLY A 92 -13.77 3.14 12.22
C GLY A 92 -13.44 2.73 13.65
N LYS A 93 -12.22 2.22 13.83
CA LYS A 93 -11.74 1.69 15.12
C LYS A 93 -11.33 2.75 16.14
N ARG A 94 -11.20 4.01 15.71
CA ARG A 94 -10.75 5.14 16.54
C ARG A 94 -11.46 6.41 16.10
N LYS A 95 -11.85 7.27 17.06
CA LYS A 95 -12.46 8.58 16.77
C LYS A 95 -11.41 9.66 16.51
N GLN A 96 -10.42 9.81 17.39
CA GLN A 96 -9.34 10.79 17.27
C GLN A 96 -8.03 10.09 16.94
N VAL A 97 -7.43 10.41 15.80
CA VAL A 97 -6.17 9.82 15.34
C VAL A 97 -5.03 10.82 15.56
N HIS A 98 -3.90 10.32 16.06
CA HIS A 98 -2.67 11.06 16.30
C HIS A 98 -1.55 10.47 15.45
N ALA A 99 -1.37 10.98 14.24
CA ALA A 99 -0.44 10.44 13.26
C ALA A 99 0.94 11.10 13.38
N ARG A 100 1.82 10.53 14.20
CA ARG A 100 3.22 10.98 14.33
C ARG A 100 4.12 10.22 13.37
N TYR A 101 4.91 10.95 12.57
CA TYR A 101 5.85 10.36 11.64
C TYR A 101 7.08 11.24 11.40
N HIS A 102 8.16 10.61 10.96
CA HIS A 102 9.28 11.29 10.35
C HIS A 102 9.23 11.05 8.83
N GLU A 103 9.54 12.08 8.05
CA GLU A 103 9.49 12.05 6.60
C GLU A 103 10.87 12.33 5.99
N MET A 104 11.15 11.66 4.89
CA MET A 104 12.28 11.93 4.03
C MET A 104 11.81 12.05 2.58
N VAL A 105 12.27 13.10 1.90
CA VAL A 105 12.02 13.35 0.48
C VAL A 105 13.35 13.38 -0.25
N VAL A 106 13.51 12.52 -1.25
CA VAL A 106 14.72 12.46 -2.09
C VAL A 106 14.33 12.74 -3.54
N SER A 107 14.82 13.86 -4.08
CA SER A 107 14.64 14.19 -5.49
C SER A 107 15.61 13.40 -6.36
N ILE A 108 15.07 12.79 -7.40
CA ILE A 108 15.78 11.97 -8.36
C ILE A 108 15.46 12.44 -9.79
N ASN A 109 16.51 12.64 -10.58
CA ASN A 109 16.39 12.83 -12.03
C ASN A 109 17.05 11.63 -12.73
N SER A 110 16.26 10.92 -13.54
CA SER A 110 16.70 9.76 -14.32
C SER A 110 15.85 9.65 -15.58
N ARG A 111 16.47 9.33 -16.73
CA ARG A 111 15.79 9.18 -18.02
C ARG A 111 14.87 10.37 -18.34
N ASN A 112 15.37 11.59 -18.13
CA ASN A 112 14.66 12.86 -18.32
C ASN A 112 13.36 13.00 -17.51
N THR A 113 13.20 12.23 -16.43
CA THR A 113 12.06 12.32 -15.52
C THR A 113 12.55 12.76 -14.16
N LEU A 114 11.98 13.87 -13.67
CA LEU A 114 12.16 14.37 -12.32
C LEU A 114 11.05 13.83 -11.44
N TYR A 115 11.42 13.07 -10.42
CA TYR A 115 10.49 12.54 -9.44
C TYR A 115 11.08 12.60 -8.03
N ASN A 116 10.22 12.56 -7.02
CA ASN A 116 10.64 12.34 -5.65
C ASN A 116 10.33 10.91 -5.23
N ILE A 117 11.18 10.36 -4.37
CA ILE A 117 10.78 9.29 -3.46
C ILE A 117 10.46 9.95 -2.13
N VAL A 118 9.20 9.85 -1.71
CA VAL A 118 8.73 10.32 -0.40
C VAL A 118 8.57 9.11 0.49
N VAL A 119 9.15 9.16 1.69
CA VAL A 119 9.09 8.09 2.69
C VAL A 119 8.58 8.67 3.99
N ARG A 120 7.58 8.04 4.60
CA ARG A 120 7.11 8.32 5.96
C ARG A 120 7.37 7.09 6.84
N ALA A 121 8.01 7.30 7.97
CA ALA A 121 8.23 6.29 9.00
C ALA A 121 7.38 6.60 10.22
N PHE A 122 6.50 5.65 10.55
CA PHE A 122 5.65 5.63 11.72
C PHE A 122 6.20 4.59 12.71
N ASP A 123 5.68 4.58 13.94
CA ASP A 123 6.08 3.60 14.95
C ASP A 123 5.58 2.18 14.65
N ASP A 124 4.58 2.05 13.76
CA ASP A 124 3.89 0.82 13.35
C ASP A 124 4.04 0.51 11.85
N GLY A 125 4.96 1.18 11.16
CA GLY A 125 5.26 0.88 9.76
C GLY A 125 6.05 1.95 9.02
N VAL A 126 6.39 1.65 7.78
CA VAL A 126 6.96 2.62 6.83
C VAL A 126 6.14 2.61 5.55
N ALA A 127 5.98 3.77 4.95
CA ALA A 127 5.33 3.91 3.67
C ALA A 127 6.17 4.79 2.74
N PHE A 128 6.16 4.46 1.45
CA PHE A 128 6.83 5.27 0.45
C PHE A 128 6.00 5.39 -0.83
N ARG A 129 6.24 6.45 -1.60
CA ARG A 129 5.61 6.66 -2.91
C ARG A 129 6.52 7.42 -3.86
N TYR A 130 6.19 7.35 -5.15
CA TYR A 130 6.78 8.19 -6.18
C TYR A 130 5.92 9.45 -6.35
N GLU A 131 6.54 10.62 -6.34
CA GLU A 131 5.89 11.86 -6.82
C GLU A 131 6.53 12.27 -8.14
N LEU A 132 5.88 11.97 -9.26
CA LEU A 132 6.32 12.35 -10.58
C LEU A 132 6.09 13.85 -10.79
N LYS A 133 7.17 14.64 -10.86
CA LYS A 133 7.09 16.11 -10.90
C LYS A 133 7.01 16.64 -12.33
N SER A 134 7.88 16.13 -13.22
CA SER A 134 7.95 16.52 -14.62
C SER A 134 8.72 15.49 -15.44
N GLY A 135 8.51 15.47 -16.75
CA GLY A 135 9.26 14.64 -17.68
C GLY A 135 9.23 15.19 -19.11
N ASN A 136 9.36 14.31 -20.10
CA ASN A 136 9.21 14.69 -21.50
C ASN A 136 7.72 14.96 -21.82
N GLY A 137 7.32 16.23 -21.85
CA GLY A 137 5.95 16.67 -22.11
C GLY A 137 5.08 16.76 -20.84
N ASP A 138 3.79 17.01 -21.04
CA ASP A 138 2.84 17.27 -19.93
C ASP A 138 2.23 15.99 -19.33
N SER A 139 2.43 14.84 -19.96
CA SER A 139 1.87 13.55 -19.54
C SER A 139 2.86 12.41 -19.66
N PHE A 140 2.54 11.29 -19.02
CA PHE A 140 3.31 10.06 -19.10
C PHE A 140 2.41 8.84 -19.24
N GLN A 141 3.02 7.77 -19.73
CA GLN A 141 2.45 6.44 -19.79
C GLN A 141 3.35 5.50 -19.00
N LEU A 142 2.81 4.87 -17.97
CA LEU A 142 3.52 3.87 -17.17
C LEU A 142 3.32 2.48 -17.77
N LEU A 143 4.44 1.83 -18.11
CA LEU A 143 4.48 0.46 -18.63
C LEU A 143 4.58 -0.58 -17.51
N ASP A 144 5.39 -0.31 -16.49
CA ASP A 144 5.52 -1.17 -15.31
C ASP A 144 6.07 -0.40 -14.10
N GLU A 145 5.75 -0.87 -12.90
CA GLU A 145 6.38 -0.46 -11.64
C GLU A 145 7.13 -1.68 -11.09
N LEU A 146 8.47 -1.58 -11.00
CA LEU A 146 9.33 -2.70 -10.60
C LEU A 146 9.71 -2.65 -9.11
N THR A 147 8.84 -2.07 -8.28
CA THR A 147 9.03 -2.03 -6.83
C THR A 147 9.15 -3.45 -6.28
N GLN A 148 10.21 -3.72 -5.51
CA GLN A 148 10.45 -5.02 -4.88
C GLN A 148 10.23 -5.00 -3.36
N PHE A 149 9.97 -6.18 -2.81
CA PHE A 149 9.81 -6.44 -1.38
C PHE A 149 10.55 -7.72 -1.01
N ARG A 150 11.88 -7.63 -0.90
CA ARG A 150 12.75 -8.79 -0.64
C ARG A 150 12.82 -9.06 0.86
N LEU A 151 11.88 -9.83 1.39
CA LEU A 151 11.83 -10.16 2.81
C LEU A 151 13.04 -11.01 3.24
N LYS A 152 13.56 -10.76 4.44
CA LYS A 152 14.67 -11.53 5.01
C LYS A 152 14.15 -12.75 5.78
N GLY A 153 14.75 -13.91 5.53
CA GLY A 153 14.43 -15.16 6.24
C GLY A 153 13.26 -15.89 5.58
N ASN A 154 12.59 -16.75 6.35
CA ASN A 154 11.50 -17.59 5.88
C ASN A 154 10.25 -17.40 6.78
N PRO A 155 9.61 -16.21 6.76
CA PRO A 155 8.38 -16.02 7.52
C PRO A 155 7.26 -16.92 7.01
N VAL A 156 6.24 -17.13 7.81
CA VAL A 156 4.98 -17.71 7.35
C VAL A 156 4.22 -16.63 6.58
N ALA A 157 3.95 -16.87 5.31
CA ALA A 157 3.12 -16.03 4.46
C ALA A 157 1.65 -16.45 4.57
N ARG A 158 0.75 -15.47 4.77
CA ARG A 158 -0.70 -15.61 4.63
C ARG A 158 -1.17 -14.70 3.51
N THR A 159 -1.63 -15.30 2.43
CA THR A 159 -1.86 -14.60 1.16
C THR A 159 -3.13 -15.09 0.49
N LEU A 160 -3.87 -14.19 -0.15
CA LEU A 160 -4.92 -14.56 -1.08
C LEU A 160 -4.29 -14.68 -2.49
N LEU A 161 -4.35 -15.88 -3.07
CA LEU A 161 -3.83 -16.14 -4.41
C LEU A 161 -4.95 -15.93 -5.44
N LEU A 162 -4.66 -15.17 -6.49
CA LEU A 162 -5.62 -14.83 -7.53
C LEU A 162 -5.17 -15.34 -8.91
N PRO A 163 -6.10 -15.85 -9.73
CA PRO A 163 -5.75 -16.40 -11.04
C PRO A 163 -5.51 -15.31 -12.11
N SER A 164 -6.05 -14.10 -11.91
CA SER A 164 -5.92 -12.98 -12.86
C SER A 164 -6.21 -11.64 -12.18
N PHE A 165 -5.89 -10.53 -12.86
CA PHE A 165 -6.26 -9.18 -12.42
C PHE A 165 -7.76 -8.91 -12.44
N THR A 166 -8.53 -9.71 -13.19
CA THR A 166 -10.00 -9.64 -13.20
C THR A 166 -10.50 -10.65 -12.16
N SER A 167 -10.71 -10.18 -10.93
CA SER A 167 -11.19 -11.00 -9.82
C SER A 167 -12.11 -10.19 -8.91
N SER A 168 -12.88 -10.86 -8.04
CA SER A 168 -13.67 -10.19 -7.01
C SER A 168 -12.87 -9.86 -5.75
N HIS A 169 -11.58 -10.22 -5.68
CA HIS A 169 -10.77 -10.17 -4.46
C HIS A 169 -11.32 -11.08 -3.33
N GLU A 170 -12.13 -12.08 -3.68
CA GLU A 170 -12.71 -13.04 -2.72
C GLU A 170 -12.05 -14.40 -2.85
N GLY A 171 -11.67 -14.96 -1.70
CA GLY A 171 -11.18 -16.33 -1.62
C GLY A 171 -10.63 -16.64 -0.24
N LEU A 172 -10.24 -17.90 -0.05
CA LEU A 172 -9.59 -18.32 1.17
C LEU A 172 -8.10 -17.94 1.12
N TYR A 173 -7.62 -17.35 2.22
CA TYR A 173 -6.19 -17.12 2.40
C TYR A 173 -5.47 -18.46 2.55
N THR A 174 -4.37 -18.62 1.82
CA THR A 174 -3.46 -19.76 1.96
C THR A 174 -2.37 -19.44 3.00
N LYS A 175 -1.75 -20.49 3.53
CA LYS A 175 -0.64 -20.40 4.48
C LYS A 175 0.56 -21.17 3.94
N HIS A 176 1.67 -20.49 3.69
CA HIS A 176 2.91 -21.09 3.19
C HIS A 176 4.10 -20.63 4.04
N ALA A 177 5.13 -21.46 4.17
CA ALA A 177 6.46 -20.90 4.42
C ALA A 177 6.85 -20.04 3.22
N PHE A 178 7.49 -18.89 3.43
CA PHE A 178 7.81 -17.93 2.37
C PHE A 178 8.61 -18.55 1.21
N GLU A 179 9.54 -19.47 1.51
CA GLU A 179 10.31 -20.21 0.49
C GLU A 179 9.45 -21.13 -0.39
N ASN A 180 8.28 -21.54 0.11
CA ASN A 180 7.32 -22.42 -0.57
C ASN A 180 6.10 -21.66 -1.11
N LEU A 181 6.14 -20.32 -1.09
CA LEU A 181 5.07 -19.49 -1.64
C LEU A 181 5.03 -19.65 -3.17
N PRO A 182 3.86 -19.94 -3.77
CA PRO A 182 3.75 -20.17 -5.22
C PRO A 182 4.37 -19.04 -6.03
N THR A 183 5.26 -19.39 -6.96
CA THR A 183 5.86 -18.44 -7.89
C THR A 183 4.88 -18.09 -9.00
N ASP A 184 5.08 -16.91 -9.59
CA ASP A 184 4.34 -16.48 -10.79
C ASP A 184 2.80 -16.46 -10.67
N THR A 185 2.29 -16.44 -9.44
CA THR A 185 0.86 -16.31 -9.11
C THR A 185 0.60 -14.95 -8.48
N LEU A 186 -0.51 -14.30 -8.84
CA LEU A 186 -0.87 -13.02 -8.23
C LEU A 186 -1.25 -13.24 -6.77
N ILE A 187 -0.73 -12.36 -5.92
CA ILE A 187 -1.02 -12.28 -4.50
C ILE A 187 -1.75 -10.96 -4.29
N ASP A 188 -2.96 -11.05 -3.76
CA ASP A 188 -3.73 -9.86 -3.38
C ASP A 188 -3.12 -9.16 -2.16
N MET A 189 -3.45 -7.89 -1.99
CA MET A 189 -3.03 -7.10 -0.83
C MET A 189 -4.23 -6.79 0.09
N PRO A 190 -4.07 -6.85 1.43
CA PRO A 190 -2.82 -6.99 2.17
C PRO A 190 -2.24 -8.42 2.19
N ALA A 191 -0.92 -8.54 2.01
CA ALA A 191 -0.19 -9.80 2.17
C ALA A 191 0.57 -9.81 3.51
N LEU A 192 0.34 -10.82 4.35
CA LEU A 192 0.88 -10.89 5.72
C LEU A 192 2.03 -11.88 5.82
N PHE A 193 3.07 -11.50 6.58
CA PHE A 193 4.27 -12.29 6.84
C PHE A 193 4.58 -12.29 8.34
N GLU A 194 4.68 -13.47 8.94
CA GLU A 194 4.91 -13.66 10.38
C GLU A 194 6.21 -14.44 10.62
N TRP A 195 7.16 -13.88 11.38
CA TRP A 195 8.37 -14.57 11.79
C TRP A 195 8.15 -15.35 13.09
N SER A 196 8.97 -16.38 13.33
CA SER A 196 8.88 -17.22 14.53
C SER A 196 9.11 -16.48 15.85
N ASN A 197 9.75 -15.31 15.80
CA ASN A 197 9.96 -14.43 16.95
C ASN A 197 8.77 -13.49 17.25
N GLY A 198 7.66 -13.61 16.53
CA GLY A 198 6.46 -12.78 16.69
C GLY A 198 6.41 -11.52 15.82
N THR A 199 7.55 -11.09 15.22
CA THR A 199 7.55 -9.97 14.29
C THR A 199 6.58 -10.24 13.14
N CYS A 200 5.77 -9.25 12.79
CA CYS A 200 4.80 -9.30 11.71
C CYS A 200 5.05 -8.15 10.74
N LEU A 201 4.90 -8.43 9.44
CA LEU A 201 4.92 -7.42 8.38
C LEU A 201 3.73 -7.66 7.45
N ALA A 202 2.94 -6.63 7.17
CA ALA A 202 1.92 -6.66 6.12
C ALA A 202 2.27 -5.67 5.01
N ILE A 203 2.20 -6.13 3.76
CA ILE A 203 2.39 -5.29 2.57
C ILE A 203 1.01 -4.93 2.03
N THR A 204 0.75 -3.63 1.88
CA THR A 204 -0.50 -3.10 1.31
C THR A 204 -0.26 -1.76 0.61
N GLU A 205 -1.32 -1.09 0.18
CA GLU A 205 -1.25 0.26 -0.37
C GLU A 205 -2.29 1.20 0.25
N ALA A 206 -2.06 2.51 0.11
CA ALA A 206 -2.97 3.56 0.56
C ALA A 206 -3.03 4.71 -0.45
N ALA A 207 -4.13 5.46 -0.45
CA ALA A 207 -4.42 6.54 -1.41
C ALA A 207 -4.37 6.07 -2.88
N LEU A 208 -5.02 4.94 -3.18
CA LEU A 208 -5.18 4.45 -4.55
C LEU A 208 -6.18 5.32 -5.32
N LEU A 209 -5.69 6.38 -5.97
CA LEU A 209 -6.47 7.33 -6.76
C LEU A 209 -5.79 7.55 -8.12
N ASP A 210 -6.56 7.44 -9.21
CA ASP A 210 -6.09 7.63 -10.59
C ASP A 210 -4.79 6.86 -10.93
N TYR A 211 -4.68 5.64 -10.41
CA TYR A 211 -3.53 4.74 -10.59
C TYR A 211 -4.01 3.28 -10.62
N ALA A 212 -3.21 2.39 -11.20
CA ALA A 212 -3.52 0.96 -11.21
C ALA A 212 -3.29 0.34 -9.83
N GLY A 213 -4.21 -0.53 -9.39
CA GLY A 213 -4.04 -1.31 -8.16
C GLY A 213 -2.83 -2.25 -8.26
N MET A 214 -2.10 -2.39 -7.17
CA MET A 214 -0.95 -3.29 -7.11
C MET A 214 -1.33 -4.66 -6.55
N TYR A 215 -0.70 -5.67 -7.13
CA TYR A 215 -0.64 -7.03 -6.63
C TYR A 215 0.82 -7.35 -6.34
N LEU A 216 1.06 -8.42 -5.60
CA LEU A 216 2.40 -8.99 -5.46
C LEU A 216 2.53 -10.23 -6.32
N ILE A 217 3.75 -10.54 -6.73
CA ILE A 217 4.10 -11.81 -7.37
C ILE A 217 5.40 -12.31 -6.77
N ASN A 218 5.45 -13.59 -6.40
CA ASN A 218 6.67 -14.20 -5.93
C ASN A 218 7.58 -14.56 -7.13
N LYS A 219 8.81 -14.05 -7.11
CA LYS A 219 9.85 -14.34 -8.10
C LYS A 219 11.07 -14.94 -7.38
N LYS A 220 12.02 -15.48 -8.15
CA LYS A 220 13.25 -16.08 -7.62
C LYS A 220 14.06 -15.14 -6.70
N ASP A 221 13.98 -13.84 -6.93
CA ASP A 221 14.72 -12.81 -6.19
C ASP A 221 13.91 -12.16 -5.06
N GLY A 222 12.66 -12.58 -4.83
CA GLY A 222 11.76 -12.10 -3.80
C GLY A 222 10.40 -11.63 -4.36
N LEU A 223 9.59 -11.00 -3.52
CA LEU A 223 8.32 -10.44 -3.97
C LEU A 223 8.57 -9.20 -4.83
N ARG A 224 7.78 -9.08 -5.90
CA ARG A 224 7.72 -7.89 -6.76
C ARG A 224 6.30 -7.38 -6.80
N GLY A 225 6.14 -6.06 -6.79
CA GLY A 225 4.90 -5.42 -7.18
C GLY A 225 4.59 -5.65 -8.66
N VAL A 226 3.32 -5.69 -8.98
CA VAL A 226 2.81 -5.79 -10.34
C VAL A 226 1.47 -5.08 -10.42
N LEU A 227 1.33 -4.16 -11.38
CA LEU A 227 0.12 -3.35 -11.54
C LEU A 227 -0.87 -4.03 -12.49
N SER A 228 -2.16 -3.91 -12.18
CA SER A 228 -3.23 -4.27 -13.13
C SER A 228 -3.09 -3.45 -14.41
N PRO A 229 -3.17 -4.06 -15.61
CA PRO A 229 -3.16 -3.31 -16.86
C PRO A 229 -4.44 -2.51 -17.05
N LEU A 230 -4.37 -1.47 -17.88
CA LEU A 230 -5.55 -0.82 -18.41
C LEU A 230 -6.38 -1.81 -19.23
N PRO A 231 -7.73 -1.73 -19.16
CA PRO A 231 -8.61 -2.56 -19.97
C PRO A 231 -8.23 -2.46 -21.45
N LYS A 232 -8.12 -3.61 -22.13
CA LYS A 232 -7.76 -3.73 -23.55
C LYS A 232 -6.36 -3.23 -23.92
N THR A 233 -5.51 -2.83 -22.97
CA THR A 233 -4.12 -2.41 -23.24
C THR A 233 -3.14 -3.06 -22.26
N PRO A 234 -2.75 -4.33 -22.48
CA PRO A 234 -2.03 -5.13 -21.47
C PRO A 234 -0.65 -4.56 -21.07
N LEU A 235 -0.02 -3.79 -21.96
CA LEU A 235 1.27 -3.15 -21.74
C LEU A 235 1.20 -1.85 -20.92
N LEU A 236 0.05 -1.16 -20.89
CA LEU A 236 -0.09 0.11 -20.19
C LEU A 236 -0.77 -0.11 -18.84
N LYS A 237 -0.24 0.53 -17.80
CA LYS A 237 -0.78 0.47 -16.43
C LYS A 237 -1.47 1.77 -16.06
N VAL A 238 -0.84 2.90 -16.37
CA VAL A 238 -1.34 4.24 -16.01
C VAL A 238 -1.07 5.22 -17.15
N ILE A 239 -2.02 6.10 -17.41
CA ILE A 239 -1.86 7.28 -18.28
C ILE A 239 -2.26 8.49 -17.43
N ALA A 240 -1.34 9.42 -17.21
CA ALA A 240 -1.58 10.55 -16.32
C ALA A 240 -0.79 11.80 -16.73
N LYS A 241 -1.20 12.97 -16.24
CA LYS A 241 -0.49 14.24 -16.41
C LYS A 241 0.48 14.48 -15.26
N TYR A 242 1.57 15.18 -15.52
CA TYR A 242 2.41 15.71 -14.45
C TYR A 242 1.76 16.97 -13.82
N PRO A 243 1.98 17.26 -12.53
CA PRO A 243 2.53 16.34 -11.52
C PRO A 243 1.53 15.23 -11.14
N HIS A 244 2.04 14.05 -10.78
CA HIS A 244 1.24 12.90 -10.33
C HIS A 244 1.91 12.18 -9.16
N GLN A 245 1.15 11.37 -8.41
CA GLN A 245 1.66 10.59 -7.29
C GLN A 245 1.21 9.14 -7.43
N SER A 246 2.15 8.20 -7.25
CA SER A 246 1.74 6.81 -7.03
C SER A 246 0.98 6.73 -5.70
N PRO A 247 0.15 5.67 -5.52
CA PRO A 247 -0.29 5.26 -4.20
C PRO A 247 0.91 5.03 -3.29
N TRP A 248 0.68 5.09 -1.98
CA TRP A 248 1.67 4.68 -1.01
C TRP A 248 1.85 3.17 -1.06
N ARG A 249 3.09 2.70 -1.10
CA ARG A 249 3.49 1.33 -0.80
C ARG A 249 3.72 1.26 0.70
N VAL A 250 2.92 0.46 1.40
CA VAL A 250 2.86 0.43 2.86
C VAL A 250 3.41 -0.89 3.38
N LEU A 251 4.37 -0.80 4.30
CA LEU A 251 4.88 -1.90 5.09
C LEU A 251 4.44 -1.66 6.53
N MET A 252 3.33 -2.26 6.92
CA MET A 252 2.90 -2.29 8.33
C MET A 252 3.83 -3.24 9.07
N ILE A 253 4.40 -2.82 10.20
CA ILE A 253 5.43 -3.57 10.92
C ILE A 253 5.10 -3.53 12.41
N GLY A 254 5.14 -4.69 13.07
CA GLY A 254 4.93 -4.77 14.51
C GLY A 254 5.52 -6.02 15.14
N ASP A 255 5.54 -6.04 16.47
CA ASP A 255 5.99 -7.21 17.25
C ASP A 255 4.88 -8.25 17.43
N SER A 256 3.68 -7.96 16.93
CA SER A 256 2.54 -8.86 16.95
C SER A 256 1.52 -8.44 15.88
N ILE A 257 0.61 -9.36 15.54
CA ILE A 257 -0.56 -9.07 14.70
C ILE A 257 -1.43 -7.94 15.30
N GLY A 258 -1.49 -7.84 16.63
CA GLY A 258 -2.28 -6.81 17.32
C GLY A 258 -1.86 -5.39 16.94
N THR A 259 -0.56 -5.16 16.76
CA THR A 259 -0.02 -3.87 16.25
C THR A 259 -0.62 -3.52 14.90
N LEU A 260 -0.65 -4.48 13.97
CA LEU A 260 -1.17 -4.29 12.61
C LEU A 260 -2.68 -4.02 12.63
N ILE A 261 -3.44 -4.77 13.42
CA ILE A 261 -4.90 -4.56 13.57
C ILE A 261 -5.20 -3.17 14.14
N SER A 262 -4.40 -2.71 15.11
CA SER A 262 -4.60 -1.41 15.76
C SER A 262 -4.08 -0.20 14.95
N SER A 263 -3.28 -0.44 13.91
CA SER A 263 -2.56 0.59 13.16
C SER A 263 -3.46 1.48 12.30
N ASP A 264 -3.35 2.79 12.44
CA ASP A 264 -4.08 3.77 11.62
C ASP A 264 -3.29 4.21 10.37
N ILE A 265 -2.15 3.57 10.07
CA ILE A 265 -1.22 3.99 9.00
C ILE A 265 -1.88 4.14 7.63
N VAL A 266 -2.82 3.25 7.27
CA VAL A 266 -3.53 3.36 5.98
C VAL A 266 -4.36 4.64 5.92
N THR A 267 -5.10 4.97 6.99
CA THR A 267 -5.85 6.24 7.05
C THR A 267 -4.93 7.46 7.11
N ASN A 268 -3.81 7.38 7.85
CA ASN A 268 -2.82 8.47 7.99
C ASN A 268 -2.16 8.87 6.64
N LEU A 269 -2.24 8.01 5.64
CA LEU A 269 -1.62 8.19 4.33
C LEU A 269 -2.59 8.72 3.27
N ASN A 270 -3.88 8.85 3.60
CA ASN A 270 -4.88 9.41 2.70
C ASN A 270 -4.99 10.92 2.87
N ALA A 271 -5.44 11.61 1.82
CA ALA A 271 -5.76 13.02 1.91
C ALA A 271 -6.92 13.26 2.89
N PRO A 272 -6.97 14.42 3.57
CA PRO A 272 -8.12 14.81 4.36
C PRO A 272 -9.41 14.77 3.53
N SER A 273 -10.54 14.55 4.21
CA SER A 273 -11.86 14.58 3.58
C SER A 273 -12.07 15.90 2.82
N VAL A 274 -12.56 15.79 1.59
CA VAL A 274 -13.00 16.95 0.79
C VAL A 274 -14.44 17.39 1.14
N LEU A 275 -15.17 16.56 1.89
CA LEU A 275 -16.51 16.88 2.36
C LEU A 275 -16.42 17.83 3.56
N LYS A 276 -17.07 18.99 3.44
CA LYS A 276 -17.12 20.00 4.52
C LYS A 276 -18.18 19.68 5.57
N GLU A 277 -19.32 19.14 5.14
CA GLU A 277 -20.45 18.79 5.99
C GLU A 277 -20.70 17.28 5.96
N THR A 278 -20.74 16.66 7.14
CA THR A 278 -20.78 15.19 7.28
C THR A 278 -21.84 14.67 8.23
N ASP A 279 -22.68 15.55 8.81
CA ASP A 279 -23.74 15.20 9.78
C ASP A 279 -24.83 14.27 9.20
N TRP A 280 -24.98 14.27 7.88
CA TRP A 280 -25.89 13.38 7.16
C TRP A 280 -25.34 11.94 7.03
N ILE A 281 -24.03 11.75 7.23
CA ILE A 281 -23.38 10.44 7.20
C ILE A 281 -23.60 9.77 8.55
N ARG A 282 -24.57 8.86 8.60
CA ARG A 282 -24.95 8.16 9.82
C ARG A 282 -24.60 6.67 9.70
N SER A 283 -23.81 6.14 10.63
CA SER A 283 -23.55 4.70 10.72
C SER A 283 -24.75 3.95 11.30
N GLY A 284 -24.89 2.66 10.98
CA GLY A 284 -25.89 1.80 11.60
C GLY A 284 -25.86 0.37 11.09
N LYS A 285 -26.78 -0.44 11.60
CA LYS A 285 -27.00 -1.82 11.17
C LYS A 285 -28.14 -1.86 10.16
N THR A 286 -28.11 -2.87 9.28
CA THR A 286 -29.17 -3.15 8.31
C THR A 286 -29.55 -4.63 8.36
N THR A 287 -30.77 -5.00 7.97
CA THR A 287 -31.03 -6.40 7.59
C THR A 287 -30.46 -6.67 6.21
N PHE A 288 -30.17 -7.93 5.90
CA PHE A 288 -29.56 -8.30 4.62
C PHE A 288 -30.34 -9.43 3.94
N PRO A 289 -31.51 -9.12 3.33
CA PRO A 289 -32.41 -10.13 2.80
C PRO A 289 -31.84 -10.93 1.62
N TRP A 290 -30.74 -10.46 1.02
CA TRP A 290 -30.00 -11.20 0.00
C TRP A 290 -29.42 -12.50 0.58
N TRP A 291 -28.91 -12.47 1.80
CA TRP A 291 -28.24 -13.60 2.43
C TRP A 291 -29.20 -14.76 2.76
N ASN A 292 -30.38 -14.46 3.31
CA ASN A 292 -31.40 -15.46 3.63
C ASN A 292 -32.44 -15.66 2.52
N GLY A 293 -32.18 -15.15 1.30
CA GLY A 293 -33.03 -15.37 0.13
C GLY A 293 -34.44 -14.80 0.24
N THR A 294 -34.63 -13.70 0.99
CA THR A 294 -35.94 -13.11 1.34
C THR A 294 -36.90 -14.05 2.07
N ILE A 295 -36.43 -15.20 2.56
CA ILE A 295 -37.26 -16.18 3.25
C ILE A 295 -37.61 -15.63 4.63
N ILE A 296 -38.90 -15.44 4.85
CA ILE A 296 -39.47 -14.94 6.10
C ILE A 296 -40.36 -16.05 6.66
N SER A 297 -40.04 -16.57 7.85
CA SER A 297 -40.94 -17.50 8.54
C SER A 297 -42.23 -16.77 8.92
N ASP A 298 -43.35 -17.49 8.96
CA ASP A 298 -44.60 -17.01 9.58
C ASP A 298 -45.38 -15.94 8.79
N THR A 299 -45.25 -15.90 7.46
CA THR A 299 -46.04 -15.00 6.59
C THR A 299 -46.86 -15.76 5.55
N SER A 300 -48.05 -15.23 5.21
CA SER A 300 -48.93 -15.80 4.18
C SER A 300 -48.74 -15.21 2.77
N PHE A 301 -47.91 -14.16 2.61
CA PHE A 301 -47.62 -13.54 1.33
C PHE A 301 -46.42 -14.19 0.63
N VAL A 302 -46.38 -14.08 -0.70
CA VAL A 302 -45.27 -14.59 -1.52
C VAL A 302 -44.00 -13.80 -1.22
N HIS A 303 -42.93 -14.52 -0.81
CA HIS A 303 -41.61 -13.93 -0.55
C HIS A 303 -40.96 -13.43 -1.83
N GLY A 304 -40.13 -12.39 -1.70
CA GLY A 304 -39.33 -11.84 -2.80
C GLY A 304 -39.03 -10.36 -2.60
N ASN A 305 -38.36 -9.73 -3.55
CA ASN A 305 -38.22 -8.27 -3.52
C ASN A 305 -39.53 -7.59 -3.95
N ASN A 306 -40.48 -7.52 -3.01
CA ASN A 306 -41.79 -6.92 -3.19
C ASN A 306 -42.20 -6.09 -1.98
N PHE A 307 -43.31 -5.36 -2.09
CA PHE A 307 -43.79 -4.46 -1.03
C PHE A 307 -43.97 -5.19 0.31
N ASN A 308 -44.63 -6.36 0.32
CA ASN A 308 -44.95 -7.07 1.56
C ASN A 308 -43.70 -7.55 2.30
N SER A 309 -42.73 -8.11 1.57
CA SER A 309 -41.47 -8.58 2.16
C SER A 309 -40.65 -7.41 2.70
N ASN A 310 -40.54 -6.30 1.95
CA ASN A 310 -39.82 -5.12 2.42
C ASN A 310 -40.53 -4.49 3.63
N LYS A 311 -41.87 -4.39 3.62
CA LYS A 311 -42.62 -3.92 4.78
C LYS A 311 -42.34 -4.78 6.01
N TYR A 312 -42.33 -6.10 5.87
CA TYR A 312 -41.99 -7.00 6.97
C TYR A 312 -40.62 -6.69 7.56
N TYR A 313 -39.58 -6.55 6.72
CA TYR A 313 -38.25 -6.21 7.23
C TYR A 313 -38.17 -4.80 7.82
N ILE A 314 -38.90 -3.83 7.28
CA ILE A 314 -39.02 -2.49 7.86
C ILE A 314 -39.63 -2.55 9.25
N ASP A 315 -40.73 -3.30 9.41
CA ASP A 315 -41.39 -3.51 10.70
C ASP A 315 -40.42 -4.22 11.67
N PHE A 316 -39.67 -5.23 11.20
CA PHE A 316 -38.63 -5.91 11.98
C PHE A 316 -37.52 -4.93 12.42
N CYS A 317 -37.04 -4.09 11.51
CA CYS A 317 -36.03 -3.09 11.81
C CYS A 317 -36.51 -2.10 12.86
N ALA A 318 -37.72 -1.56 12.69
CA ALA A 318 -38.33 -0.63 13.62
C ALA A 318 -38.52 -1.27 15.01
N ALA A 319 -39.01 -2.51 15.07
CA ALA A 319 -39.21 -3.25 16.32
C ALA A 319 -37.90 -3.58 17.06
N ASN A 320 -36.77 -3.69 16.35
CA ASN A 320 -35.47 -4.08 16.90
C ASN A 320 -34.45 -2.93 16.93
N ASN A 321 -34.88 -1.69 16.70
CA ASN A 321 -34.02 -0.51 16.66
C ASN A 321 -32.82 -0.67 15.69
N ILE A 322 -33.09 -1.25 14.51
CA ILE A 322 -32.16 -1.37 13.39
C ILE A 322 -32.45 -0.21 12.44
N LYS A 323 -31.44 0.59 12.14
CA LYS A 323 -31.60 1.90 11.48
C LYS A 323 -31.92 1.81 9.99
N TYR A 324 -31.47 0.74 9.34
CA TYR A 324 -31.53 0.63 7.88
C TYR A 324 -32.23 -0.66 7.46
N GLN A 325 -32.83 -0.59 6.27
CA GLN A 325 -33.30 -1.76 5.54
C GLN A 325 -32.61 -1.83 4.18
N HIS A 326 -31.90 -2.93 3.91
CA HIS A 326 -31.32 -3.16 2.60
C HIS A 326 -32.37 -3.72 1.64
N VAL A 327 -32.55 -3.07 0.49
CA VAL A 327 -33.41 -3.54 -0.60
C VAL A 327 -32.50 -3.89 -1.78
N PHE A 328 -32.51 -5.15 -2.22
CA PHE A 328 -31.70 -5.60 -3.35
C PHE A 328 -32.58 -6.03 -4.51
N GLN A 329 -32.19 -5.69 -5.73
CA GLN A 329 -32.89 -6.10 -6.95
C GLN A 329 -31.89 -6.63 -7.99
N PHE A 330 -32.18 -7.80 -8.55
CA PHE A 330 -31.48 -8.31 -9.74
C PHE A 330 -32.11 -7.74 -11.01
N THR A 331 -31.98 -6.44 -11.22
CA THR A 331 -32.21 -5.83 -12.54
C THR A 331 -31.13 -4.78 -12.73
N GLY A 332 -30.47 -4.79 -13.88
CA GLY A 332 -29.29 -3.98 -14.18
C GLY A 332 -29.48 -2.45 -14.22
N ASN A 333 -30.45 -1.90 -13.50
CA ASN A 333 -30.67 -0.46 -13.33
C ASN A 333 -31.20 -0.16 -11.92
N SER A 334 -30.52 0.77 -11.25
CA SER A 334 -30.85 1.49 -10.01
C SER A 334 -30.81 0.76 -8.66
N ILE A 335 -29.86 1.18 -7.81
CA ILE A 335 -29.88 1.01 -6.35
C ILE A 335 -30.72 2.18 -5.79
N MET A 336 -31.74 1.90 -4.98
CA MET A 336 -32.37 2.88 -4.10
C MET A 336 -32.18 2.43 -2.65
N GLU A 337 -31.44 3.20 -1.87
CA GLU A 337 -31.44 3.11 -0.41
C GLU A 337 -32.53 4.04 0.14
N LEU A 338 -33.51 3.48 0.86
CA LEU A 338 -34.51 4.26 1.58
C LEU A 338 -34.08 4.32 3.06
N GLY A 339 -33.69 5.51 3.51
CA GLY A 339 -33.46 5.79 4.93
C GLY A 339 -34.78 5.77 5.69
N ILE A 340 -34.85 5.03 6.81
CA ILE A 340 -36.02 4.96 7.67
C ILE A 340 -35.74 5.78 8.92
N ASN A 341 -36.56 6.82 9.13
CA ASN A 341 -36.71 7.68 10.30
C ASN A 341 -35.68 8.80 10.53
N ASP A 342 -36.09 10.03 10.17
CA ASP A 342 -36.24 11.13 11.13
C ASP A 342 -37.75 11.45 11.18
N ALA A 343 -38.44 11.06 12.25
CA ALA A 343 -39.81 11.48 12.53
C ALA A 343 -39.99 11.63 14.04
N GLY A 344 -40.15 12.89 14.47
CA GLY A 344 -40.89 13.35 15.65
C GLY A 344 -40.48 12.81 17.01
#